data_AF-M0DFU8-F1
#
_entry.id   AF-M0DFU8-F1
#
_cell.length_a   1.000
_cell.length_b   1.000
_cell.length_c   1.000
_cell.angle_alpha   90.00
_cell.angle_beta   90.00
_cell.angle_gamma   90.00
#
_symmetry.space_group_name_H-M   'P 1'
#
loop_
_entity.id
_entity.type
_entity.pdbx_description
1 polymer ?
#
loop_
_entity_poly.entity_id
_entity_poly.type
_entity_poly.pdbx_seq_one_letter_code
_entity_poly.pdbx_strand_id
1 'polypeptide(L)'
;MDDTVEYAESAGVPMPEVAAPFASGMMVVAGLGIVLWRLPRIATGAAVAFLTVVTATMHDFWNADEDDKSGERLAFFGNLAMLGGALVFLREAYKN
;
A
#
# COMPACT_ATOMS: atom_id res chain seq x y z
N MET A 1 8.75 13.18 6.93
CA MET A 1 9.39 11.86 7.11
C MET A 1 9.26 11.45 8.57
N ASP A 2 9.45 12.39 9.50
CA ASP A 2 9.15 12.20 10.92
C ASP A 2 7.67 11.79 11.17
N ASP A 3 6.69 12.45 10.53
CA ASP A 3 5.26 12.09 10.69
C ASP A 3 4.93 10.65 10.23
N THR A 4 5.64 10.14 9.22
CA THR A 4 5.40 8.80 8.65
C THR A 4 6.02 7.70 9.51
N VAL A 5 7.08 8.04 10.23
CA VAL A 5 7.76 7.14 11.18
C VAL A 5 6.97 7.08 12.49
N GLU A 6 6.49 8.22 12.99
CA GLU A 6 5.68 8.31 14.22
C GLU A 6 4.34 7.55 14.07
N TYR A 7 3.69 7.65 12.91
CA TYR A 7 2.48 6.88 12.60
C TYR A 7 2.75 5.37 12.44
N ALA A 8 3.91 4.98 11.91
CA ALA A 8 4.27 3.57 11.80
C ALA A 8 4.68 2.95 13.16
N GLU A 9 5.22 3.75 14.09
CA GLU A 9 5.43 3.37 15.49
C GLU A 9 4.12 3.14 16.23
N SER A 10 3.15 4.05 16.09
CA SER A 10 1.83 3.90 16.74
C SER A 10 1.05 2.70 16.20
N ALA A 11 1.26 2.32 14.93
CA ALA A 11 0.67 1.14 14.31
C ALA A 11 1.35 -0.21 14.67
N GLY A 12 2.39 -0.21 15.52
CA GLY A 12 3.03 -1.44 16.01
C GLY A 12 3.86 -2.20 14.96
N VAL A 13 4.32 -1.51 13.92
CA VAL A 13 5.13 -2.12 12.86
C VAL A 13 6.55 -2.40 13.36
N PRO A 14 7.12 -3.61 13.17
CA PRO A 14 8.52 -3.85 13.51
C PRO A 14 9.44 -3.00 12.62
N MET A 15 10.28 -2.16 13.25
CA MET A 15 11.22 -1.21 12.61
C MET A 15 10.57 -0.15 11.68
N PRO A 16 9.75 0.76 12.23
CA PRO A 16 8.99 1.76 11.48
C PRO A 16 9.88 2.76 10.72
N GLU A 17 11.03 3.13 11.28
CA GLU A 17 12.05 3.96 10.62
C GLU A 17 12.58 3.37 9.31
N VAL A 18 12.52 2.04 9.14
CA VAL A 18 12.99 1.34 7.94
C VAL A 18 11.80 0.95 7.05
N ALA A 19 10.70 0.51 7.66
CA ALA A 19 9.52 0.06 6.95
C ALA A 19 8.83 1.19 6.18
N ALA A 20 8.70 2.39 6.76
CA ALA A 20 8.03 3.51 6.10
C ALA A 20 8.77 4.04 4.86
N PRO A 21 10.10 4.27 4.89
CA PRO A 21 10.85 4.63 3.69
C PRO A 21 10.88 3.50 2.66
N PHE A 22 10.98 2.25 3.10
CA PHE A 22 10.98 1.09 2.21
C PHE A 22 9.65 0.92 1.47
N ALA A 23 8.53 1.02 2.19
CA ALA A 23 7.18 1.01 1.63
C ALA A 23 7.00 2.12 0.58
N SER A 24 7.42 3.34 0.92
CA SER A 24 7.36 4.49 0.01
C SER A 24 8.20 4.27 -1.25
N GLY A 25 9.44 3.78 -1.09
CA GLY A 25 10.31 3.45 -2.22
C GLY A 25 9.75 2.34 -3.10
N MET A 26 9.19 1.30 -2.51
CA MET A 26 8.56 0.18 -3.22
C MET A 26 7.35 0.63 -4.03
N MET A 27 6.51 1.53 -3.48
CA MET A 27 5.39 2.14 -4.22
C MET A 27 5.84 2.93 -5.45
N VAL A 28 6.90 3.75 -5.31
CA VAL A 28 7.44 4.51 -6.45
C VAL A 28 7.98 3.56 -7.52
N VAL A 29 8.73 2.55 -7.14
CA VAL A 29 9.29 1.55 -8.07
C VAL A 29 8.18 0.76 -8.75
N ALA A 30 7.14 0.34 -8.02
CA ALA A 30 5.99 -0.35 -8.58
C ALA A 30 5.24 0.54 -9.58
N GLY A 31 5.00 1.81 -9.23
CA GLY A 31 4.36 2.79 -10.12
C GLY A 31 5.14 3.01 -11.41
N LEU A 32 6.46 3.22 -11.31
CA LEU A 32 7.35 3.34 -12.48
C LEU A 32 7.37 2.05 -13.31
N GLY A 33 7.39 0.88 -12.66
CA GLY A 33 7.33 -0.42 -13.33
C GLY A 33 6.02 -0.63 -14.10
N ILE A 34 4.90 -0.14 -13.57
CA ILE A 34 3.61 -0.13 -14.26
C ILE A 34 3.67 0.85 -15.44
N VAL A 35 4.14 2.08 -15.27
CA VAL A 35 4.22 3.07 -16.37
C VAL A 35 5.10 2.58 -17.53
N LEU A 36 6.26 2.01 -17.22
CA LEU A 36 7.21 1.52 -18.24
C LEU A 36 6.77 0.19 -18.89
N TRP A 37 5.83 -0.54 -18.27
CA TRP A 37 5.22 -1.78 -18.74
C TRP A 37 6.18 -2.88 -19.25
N ARG A 38 7.44 -2.87 -18.80
CA ARG A 38 8.50 -3.78 -19.29
C ARG A 38 8.50 -5.14 -18.61
N LEU A 39 8.08 -5.19 -17.35
CA LEU A 39 7.88 -6.41 -16.56
C LEU A 39 6.51 -6.34 -15.85
N PRO A 40 5.40 -6.32 -16.61
CA PRO A 40 4.09 -5.91 -16.10
C PRO A 40 3.59 -6.84 -15.00
N ARG A 41 3.88 -8.15 -15.09
CA ARG A 41 3.49 -9.15 -14.07
C ARG A 41 4.14 -8.88 -12.72
N ILE A 42 5.43 -8.52 -12.72
CA ILE A 42 6.18 -8.23 -11.49
C ILE A 42 5.72 -6.90 -10.91
N ALA A 43 5.61 -5.85 -11.74
CA ALA A 43 5.24 -4.51 -11.27
C ALA A 43 3.82 -4.47 -10.69
N THR A 44 2.85 -5.04 -11.40
CA THR A 44 1.44 -5.09 -10.93
C THR A 44 1.28 -6.06 -9.76
N GLY A 45 2.00 -7.19 -9.76
CA GLY A 45 2.01 -8.14 -8.64
C GLY A 45 2.56 -7.52 -7.36
N ALA A 46 3.66 -6.76 -7.46
CA ALA A 46 4.23 -6.04 -6.33
C ALA A 46 3.26 -4.98 -5.77
N ALA A 47 2.59 -4.21 -6.65
CA ALA A 47 1.58 -3.23 -6.23
C ALA A 47 0.40 -3.89 -5.50
N VAL A 48 -0.12 -5.00 -6.04
CA VAL A 48 -1.22 -5.76 -5.42
C VAL A 48 -0.80 -6.33 -4.06
N ALA A 49 0.38 -6.93 -3.96
CA ALA A 49 0.90 -7.49 -2.72
C ALA A 49 1.08 -6.38 -1.66
N PHE A 50 1.69 -5.27 -2.04
CA PHE A 50 1.90 -4.11 -1.16
C PHE A 50 0.57 -3.56 -0.64
N LEU A 51 -0.36 -3.24 -1.55
CA LEU A 51 -1.67 -2.69 -1.18
C LEU A 51 -2.44 -3.64 -0.26
N THR A 52 -2.37 -4.95 -0.50
CA THR A 52 -3.04 -5.93 0.36
C THR A 52 -2.47 -5.94 1.77
N VAL A 53 -1.14 -6.00 1.91
CA VAL A 53 -0.49 -6.03 3.22
C VAL A 53 -0.73 -4.73 3.97
N VAL A 54 -0.43 -3.58 3.37
CA VAL A 54 -0.53 -2.28 4.06
C VAL A 54 -1.98 -1.96 4.47
N THR A 55 -2.96 -2.31 3.64
CA THR A 55 -4.37 -2.06 3.96
C THR A 55 -4.86 -2.90 5.14
N ALA A 56 -4.41 -4.16 5.23
CA ALA A 56 -4.80 -5.06 6.30
C ALA A 56 -4.04 -4.80 7.61
N THR A 57 -2.80 -4.30 7.55
CA THR A 57 -1.96 -4.12 8.75
C THR A 57 -1.93 -2.69 9.28
N MET A 58 -1.95 -1.68 8.40
CA MET A 58 -1.80 -0.26 8.81
C MET A 58 -3.15 0.44 8.93
N HIS A 59 -4.13 0.10 8.09
CA HIS A 59 -5.40 0.81 8.01
C HIS A 59 -6.59 0.01 8.51
N ASP A 60 -6.39 -0.65 9.65
CA ASP A 60 -7.46 -1.37 10.34
C ASP A 60 -8.41 -0.36 11.03
N PHE A 61 -9.36 0.16 10.26
CA PHE A 61 -10.34 1.13 10.77
C PHE A 61 -11.33 0.51 11.78
N TRP A 62 -11.47 -0.82 11.82
CA TRP A 62 -12.40 -1.48 12.74
C TRP A 62 -11.82 -1.59 14.16
N ASN A 63 -10.50 -1.58 14.29
CA ASN A 63 -9.79 -1.56 15.57
C ASN A 63 -9.24 -0.17 15.98
N ALA A 64 -9.42 0.86 15.14
CA ALA A 64 -8.97 2.23 15.43
C ALA A 64 -9.80 2.95 16.52
N ASP A 65 -9.12 3.81 17.29
CA ASP A 65 -9.72 4.71 18.29
C ASP A 65 -10.70 5.72 17.65
N GLU A 66 -11.66 6.22 18.42
CA GLU A 66 -12.75 7.06 17.88
C GLU A 66 -12.26 8.31 17.14
N ASP A 67 -11.16 8.90 17.61
CA ASP A 67 -10.55 10.11 17.04
C ASP A 67 -9.91 9.84 15.66
N ASP A 68 -9.31 8.67 15.46
CA ASP A 68 -8.59 8.32 14.22
C ASP A 68 -9.43 7.48 13.24
N LYS A 69 -10.54 6.89 13.71
CA LYS A 69 -11.39 5.96 12.96
C LYS A 69 -11.86 6.48 11.60
N SER A 70 -12.14 7.77 11.49
CA SER A 70 -12.58 8.36 10.22
C SER A 70 -11.43 8.51 9.20
N GLY A 71 -10.22 8.83 9.67
CA GLY A 71 -9.01 8.87 8.84
C GLY A 71 -8.63 7.49 8.35
N GLU A 72 -8.57 6.51 9.26
CA GLU A 72 -8.28 5.11 8.92
C GLU A 72 -9.26 4.53 7.93
N ARG A 73 -10.56 4.82 8.10
CA ARG A 73 -11.59 4.38 7.16
C ARG A 73 -11.36 4.95 5.76
N LEU A 74 -11.00 6.23 5.65
CA LEU A 74 -10.71 6.85 4.37
C LEU A 74 -9.48 6.21 3.70
N ALA A 75 -8.41 6.00 4.47
CA ALA A 75 -7.19 5.35 3.98
C ALA A 75 -7.45 3.90 3.53
N PHE A 76 -8.20 3.13 4.33
CA PHE A 76 -8.58 1.75 4.01
C PHE A 76 -9.33 1.66 2.68
N PHE A 77 -10.42 2.43 2.53
CA PHE A 77 -11.22 2.39 1.31
C PHE A 77 -10.48 2.99 0.11
N GLY A 78 -9.62 4.00 0.33
CA GLY A 78 -8.74 4.54 -0.70
C GLY A 78 -7.78 3.47 -1.25
N ASN A 79 -7.10 2.74 -0.37
CA ASN A 79 -6.22 1.64 -0.77
C ASN A 79 -6.97 0.48 -1.40
N LEU A 80 -8.19 0.17 -0.92
CA LEU A 80 -9.03 -0.87 -1.50
C LEU A 80 -9.45 -0.52 -2.94
N ALA A 81 -9.79 0.74 -3.21
CA ALA A 81 -10.09 1.21 -4.56
C ALA A 81 -8.86 1.10 -5.48
N MET A 82 -7.67 1.50 -5.00
CA MET A 82 -6.42 1.35 -5.73
C MET A 82 -6.07 -0.13 -5.99
N LEU A 83 -6.32 -1.01 -5.02
CA LEU A 83 -6.11 -2.45 -5.16
C LEU A 83 -6.99 -3.02 -6.28
N GLY A 84 -8.25 -2.60 -6.35
CA GLY A 84 -9.15 -2.95 -7.47
C GLY A 84 -8.56 -2.58 -8.84
N GLY A 85 -8.01 -1.37 -8.96
CA GLY A 85 -7.31 -0.93 -10.17
C GLY A 85 -6.06 -1.75 -10.49
N ALA A 86 -5.23 -2.02 -9.47
CA ALA A 86 -4.02 -2.83 -9.62
C ALA A 86 -4.32 -4.27 -10.06
N LEU A 87 -5.41 -4.87 -9.57
CA LEU A 87 -5.87 -6.20 -9.99
C LEU A 87 -6.29 -6.25 -11.46
N VAL A 88 -6.91 -5.18 -11.98
CA VAL A 88 -7.23 -5.07 -13.42
C VAL A 88 -5.96 -5.06 -14.26
N PHE A 89 -4.96 -4.27 -13.87
CA PHE A 89 -3.65 -4.27 -14.55
C PHE A 89 -2.93 -5.61 -14.45
N LEU A 90 -2.96 -6.25 -13.27
CA LEU A 90 -2.39 -7.59 -13.08
C LEU A 90 -3.05 -8.60 -14.00
N ARG A 91 -4.38 -8.62 -14.09
CA ARG A 91 -5.11 -9.48 -15.03
C ARG A 91 -4.66 -9.24 -16.46
N GLU A 92 -4.50 -7.98 -16.87
CA GLU A 92 -4.05 -7.64 -18.21
C GLU A 92 -2.60 -8.09 -18.48
N ALA A 93 -1.73 -8.03 -17.47
CA ALA A 93 -0.35 -8.52 -17.56
C ALA A 93 -0.24 -10.04 -17.81
N TYR A 94 -1.28 -10.82 -17.48
CA TYR A 94 -1.34 -12.27 -17.74
C TYR A 94 -2.02 -12.65 -19.05
N LYS A 95 -2.70 -11.71 -19.73
CA LYS A 95 -3.28 -11.94 -21.05
C LYS A 95 -2.28 -11.74 -22.20
N ASN A 96 -1.22 -10.98 -21.94
CA ASN A 96 -0.09 -10.77 -22.83
C ASN A 96 0.99 -11.83 -22.57
#